data_AF-A0A2H5FKQ3-F1
#
_entry.id   AF-A0A2H5FKQ3-F1
#
_cell.length_a   1.000
_cell.length_b   1.000
_cell.length_c   1.000
_cell.angle_alpha   90.00
_cell.angle_beta   90.00
_cell.angle_gamma   90.00
#
_symmetry.space_group_name_H-M   'P 1'
#
loop_
_entity.id
_entity.type
_entity.pdbx_description
1 polymer ?
#
loop_
_entity_poly.entity_id
_entity_poly.type
_entity_poly.pdbx_seq_one_letter_code
_entity_poly.pdbx_strand_id
1 'polypeptide(L)'
;MMIRFSIYSVILLVFQISAYAESHHPQEFLQSISGAKNEGEQIYNHYCVNCHAIKPLISIGAPRIGENDDWKTRLKQGINILFKHTNEGLNAMPPRGGCFECTDKQLMLAIQYMLPEHSKK
;
A
#
# COMPACT_ATOMS: atom_id res chain seq x y z
N MET A 1 -36.99 -32.36 30.29
CA MET A 1 -37.16 -31.48 29.11
C MET A 1 -36.50 -30.11 29.34
N MET A 2 -35.20 -30.06 29.70
CA MET A 2 -34.49 -28.80 29.96
C MET A 2 -33.02 -28.79 29.47
N ILE A 3 -32.54 -29.86 28.82
CA ILE A 3 -31.12 -30.01 28.45
C ILE A 3 -30.88 -29.75 26.94
N ARG A 4 -31.93 -29.70 26.12
CA ARG A 4 -31.79 -29.51 24.67
C ARG A 4 -31.85 -28.06 24.18
N PHE A 5 -32.23 -27.10 25.03
CA PHE A 5 -32.25 -25.67 24.68
C PHE A 5 -30.91 -24.94 24.89
N SER A 6 -30.00 -25.52 25.69
CA SER A 6 -28.74 -24.86 26.05
C SER A 6 -27.69 -24.89 24.94
N ILE A 7 -27.68 -25.93 24.09
CA ILE A 7 -26.67 -26.08 23.04
C ILE A 7 -26.96 -25.16 21.84
N TYR A 8 -28.23 -24.91 21.53
CA TYR A 8 -28.64 -24.03 20.42
C TYR A 8 -28.36 -22.54 20.69
N SER A 9 -28.42 -22.09 21.96
CA SER A 9 -28.14 -20.69 22.30
C SER A 9 -26.65 -20.34 22.26
N VAL A 10 -25.76 -21.32 22.50
CA VAL A 10 -24.30 -21.09 22.44
C VAL A 10 -23.81 -21.07 21.00
N ILE A 11 -24.37 -21.92 20.11
CA ILE A 11 -23.97 -21.99 18.69
C ILE A 11 -24.33 -20.71 17.92
N LEU A 12 -25.43 -20.03 18.29
CA LEU A 12 -25.84 -18.76 17.68
C LEU A 12 -24.95 -17.57 18.07
N LEU A 13 -24.27 -17.61 19.21
CA LEU A 13 -23.37 -16.54 19.67
C LEU A 13 -22.00 -16.57 18.99
N VAL A 14 -21.54 -17.73 18.52
CA VAL A 14 -20.22 -17.86 17.85
C VAL A 14 -20.29 -17.41 16.38
N PHE A 15 -21.47 -17.47 15.76
CA PHE A 15 -21.67 -17.07 14.36
C PHE A 15 -21.75 -15.54 14.13
N GLN A 16 -21.86 -14.72 15.19
CA GLN A 16 -22.00 -13.26 15.04
C GLN A 16 -20.68 -12.48 15.13
N ILE A 17 -19.54 -13.12 15.41
CA ILE A 17 -18.27 -12.40 15.60
C ILE A 17 -17.46 -12.29 14.28
N SER A 18 -17.81 -13.03 13.23
CA SER A 18 -16.99 -13.15 12.01
C SER A 18 -17.42 -12.28 10.83
N ALA A 19 -18.23 -11.24 11.05
CA ALA A 19 -18.78 -10.43 9.96
C ALA A 19 -18.39 -8.94 10.01
N TYR A 20 -17.29 -8.59 10.68
CA TYR A 20 -16.54 -7.42 10.22
C TYR A 20 -15.86 -7.85 8.92
N ALA A 21 -16.60 -7.72 7.82
CA ALA A 21 -15.96 -7.64 6.53
C ALA A 21 -14.90 -6.54 6.66
N GLU A 22 -13.65 -6.85 6.37
CA GLU A 22 -12.62 -5.86 6.03
C GLU A 22 -13.11 -5.17 4.73
N SER A 23 -14.16 -4.35 4.85
CA SER A 23 -14.56 -3.45 3.80
C SER A 23 -13.34 -2.61 3.50
N HIS A 24 -13.02 -2.53 2.23
CA HIS A 24 -11.88 -1.80 1.74
C HIS A 24 -12.19 -0.34 2.07
N HIS A 25 -11.70 0.15 3.20
CA HIS A 25 -11.81 1.53 3.66
C HIS A 25 -10.48 2.25 3.43
N PRO A 26 -10.00 2.34 2.17
CA PRO A 26 -8.72 2.99 1.89
C PRO A 26 -8.75 4.45 2.36
N GLN A 27 -9.90 5.13 2.33
CA GLN A 27 -10.03 6.48 2.87
C GLN A 27 -9.83 6.55 4.38
N GLU A 28 -10.33 5.60 5.16
CA GLU A 28 -10.15 5.60 6.62
C GLU A 28 -8.68 5.35 6.98
N PHE A 29 -8.03 4.40 6.30
CA PHE A 29 -6.59 4.17 6.42
C PHE A 29 -5.81 5.45 6.09
N LEU A 30 -6.02 6.02 4.91
CA LEU A 30 -5.33 7.23 4.44
C LEU A 30 -5.57 8.44 5.36
N GLN A 31 -6.78 8.57 5.92
CA GLN A 31 -7.10 9.62 6.87
C GLN A 31 -6.39 9.41 8.21
N SER A 32 -6.30 8.17 8.69
CA SER A 32 -5.66 7.83 9.97
C SER A 32 -4.15 8.08 9.98
N ILE A 33 -3.50 7.98 8.81
CA ILE A 33 -2.05 8.19 8.67
C ILE A 33 -1.69 9.61 8.20
N SER A 34 -2.69 10.44 7.89
CA SER A 34 -2.45 11.76 7.28
C SER A 34 -1.67 12.68 8.22
N GLY A 35 -0.56 13.22 7.71
CA GLY A 35 0.32 14.09 8.48
C GLY A 35 1.31 13.36 9.40
N ALA A 36 1.27 12.02 9.45
CA ALA A 36 2.26 11.25 10.18
C ALA A 36 3.65 11.38 9.53
N LYS A 37 4.71 11.40 10.35
CA LYS A 37 6.09 11.50 9.84
C LYS A 37 6.45 10.37 8.88
N ASN A 38 5.87 9.19 9.07
CA ASN A 38 6.08 8.00 8.26
C ASN A 38 4.89 7.72 7.32
N GLU A 39 4.08 8.71 6.96
CA GLU A 39 2.91 8.53 6.07
C GLU A 39 3.29 7.85 4.74
N GLY A 40 4.38 8.26 4.09
CA GLY A 40 4.86 7.63 2.85
C GLY A 40 5.29 6.17 3.00
N GLU A 41 5.90 5.82 4.14
CA GLU A 41 6.25 4.44 4.49
C GLU A 41 5.00 3.57 4.64
N GLN A 42 3.99 4.09 5.34
CA GLN A 42 2.74 3.37 5.57
C GLN A 42 2.01 3.11 4.25
N ILE A 43 1.96 4.09 3.34
CA ILE A 43 1.39 3.92 2.00
C ILE A 43 2.19 2.90 1.18
N TYR A 44 3.52 2.98 1.20
CA TYR A 44 4.38 2.00 0.52
C TYR A 44 4.10 0.57 1.01
N ASN A 45 4.04 0.38 2.33
CA ASN A 45 3.79 -0.93 2.93
C ASN A 45 2.40 -1.47 2.60
N HIS A 46 1.41 -0.59 2.44
CA HIS A 46 0.05 -1.00 2.13
C HIS A 46 -0.15 -1.34 0.64
N TYR A 47 0.40 -0.53 -0.27
CA TYR A 47 0.07 -0.60 -1.70
C TYR A 47 1.24 -1.07 -2.59
N CYS A 48 2.47 -0.65 -2.28
CA CYS A 48 3.60 -0.74 -3.23
C CYS A 48 4.51 -1.95 -2.98
N VAL A 49 4.61 -2.40 -1.72
CA VAL A 49 5.60 -3.39 -1.25
C VAL A 49 5.55 -4.72 -1.99
N ASN A 50 4.37 -5.14 -2.44
CA ASN A 50 4.18 -6.43 -3.11
C ASN A 50 5.01 -6.56 -4.39
N CYS A 51 5.30 -5.44 -5.06
CA CYS A 51 6.10 -5.39 -6.27
C CYS A 51 7.48 -4.75 -6.03
N HIS A 52 7.57 -3.79 -5.12
CA HIS A 52 8.77 -2.94 -4.96
C HIS A 52 9.66 -3.29 -3.77
N ALA A 53 9.35 -4.30 -2.97
CA ALA A 53 10.27 -4.79 -1.94
C ALA A 53 11.57 -5.33 -2.54
N ILE A 54 12.64 -5.39 -1.74
CA ILE A 54 13.89 -6.09 -2.10
C ILE A 54 13.61 -7.55 -2.49
N LYS A 55 12.65 -8.18 -1.81
CA LYS A 55 12.10 -9.51 -2.11
C LYS A 55 10.58 -9.39 -2.30
N PRO A 56 10.10 -9.07 -3.52
CA PRO A 56 8.70 -8.84 -3.77
C PRO A 56 7.92 -10.15 -3.88
N LEU A 57 6.63 -10.12 -3.53
CA LEU A 57 5.70 -11.23 -3.78
C LEU A 57 5.42 -11.38 -5.28
N ILE A 58 5.46 -10.28 -6.02
CA ILE A 58 5.22 -10.21 -7.46
C ILE A 58 6.51 -9.74 -8.14
N SER A 59 7.31 -10.67 -8.63
CA SER A 59 8.60 -10.39 -9.27
C SER A 59 8.46 -10.08 -10.76
N ILE A 60 8.04 -8.85 -11.07
CA ILE A 60 7.81 -8.35 -12.44
C ILE A 60 8.86 -7.33 -12.91
N GLY A 61 9.99 -7.22 -12.23
CA GLY A 61 11.07 -6.27 -12.59
C GLY A 61 10.78 -4.82 -12.18
N ALA A 62 9.90 -4.60 -11.20
CA ALA A 62 9.69 -3.29 -10.60
C ALA A 62 10.96 -2.82 -9.84
N PRO A 63 11.30 -1.52 -9.84
CA PRO A 63 12.48 -1.02 -9.14
C PRO A 63 12.35 -1.24 -7.63
N ARG A 64 13.33 -1.92 -7.03
CA ARG A 64 13.29 -2.26 -5.61
C ARG A 64 13.59 -1.03 -4.75
N ILE A 65 12.91 -0.93 -3.61
CA ILE A 65 13.12 0.16 -2.65
C ILE A 65 14.60 0.31 -2.29
N GLY A 66 15.10 1.54 -2.38
CA GLY A 66 16.48 1.88 -2.01
C GLY A 66 17.57 1.36 -2.93
N GLU A 67 17.26 0.53 -3.93
CA GLU A 67 18.26 -0.16 -4.72
C GLU A 67 18.86 0.74 -5.81
N ASN A 68 20.12 1.12 -5.64
CA ASN A 68 20.76 2.16 -6.45
C ASN A 68 20.72 1.84 -7.96
N ASP A 69 20.98 0.60 -8.33
CA ASP A 69 21.05 0.19 -9.73
C ASP A 69 19.68 0.27 -10.42
N ASP A 70 18.61 -0.07 -9.70
CA ASP A 70 17.24 0.00 -10.20
C ASP A 70 16.79 1.46 -10.39
N TRP A 71 17.26 2.38 -9.54
CA TRP A 71 16.83 3.78 -9.52
C TRP A 71 17.70 4.73 -10.37
N LYS A 72 18.96 4.38 -10.67
CA LYS A 72 19.93 5.27 -11.34
C LYS A 72 19.39 5.91 -12.62
N THR A 73 18.80 5.14 -13.54
CA THR A 73 18.27 5.67 -14.81
C THR A 73 16.92 6.35 -14.64
N ARG A 74 16.13 5.94 -13.64
CA ARG A 74 14.82 6.51 -13.33
C ARG A 74 14.96 7.91 -12.74
N LEU A 75 15.87 8.08 -11.79
CA LEU A 75 16.16 9.37 -11.16
C LEU A 75 16.69 10.43 -12.13
N LYS A 76 17.41 10.02 -13.20
CA LYS A 76 17.83 10.93 -14.28
C LYS A 76 16.67 11.61 -15.01
N GLN A 77 15.48 11.02 -14.99
CA GLN A 77 14.27 11.61 -15.60
C GLN A 77 13.65 12.69 -14.71
N GLY A 78 14.03 12.74 -13.43
CA GLY A 78 13.50 13.68 -12.44
C GLY A 78 12.19 13.21 -11.79
N ILE A 79 11.93 13.76 -10.60
CA ILE A 79 10.81 13.34 -9.74
C ILE A 79 9.44 13.53 -10.40
N ASN A 80 9.27 14.56 -11.23
CA ASN A 80 8.01 14.84 -11.93
C ASN A 80 7.64 13.72 -12.91
N ILE A 81 8.63 13.13 -13.59
CA ILE A 81 8.40 12.01 -14.50
C ILE A 81 8.09 10.74 -13.71
N LEU A 82 8.77 10.51 -12.57
CA LEU A 82 8.43 9.39 -11.67
C LEU A 82 7.00 9.48 -11.17
N PHE A 83 6.57 10.68 -10.76
CA PHE A 83 5.20 10.92 -10.35
C PHE A 83 4.22 10.70 -11.50
N LYS A 84 4.51 11.21 -12.71
CA LYS A 84 3.65 11.00 -13.88
C LYS A 84 3.44 9.50 -14.17
N HIS A 85 4.52 8.73 -14.24
CA HIS A 85 4.44 7.27 -14.44
C HIS A 85 3.69 6.56 -13.30
N THR A 86 3.85 7.03 -12.06
CA THR A 86 3.10 6.49 -10.92
C THR A 86 1.61 6.81 -11.03
N ASN A 87 1.27 8.05 -11.40
CA ASN A 87 -0.11 8.52 -11.50
C ASN A 87 -0.86 7.83 -12.65
N GLU A 88 -0.26 7.77 -13.83
CA GLU A 88 -0.88 7.23 -15.05
C GLU A 88 -0.75 5.70 -15.16
N GLY A 89 0.21 5.11 -14.44
CA GLY A 89 0.63 3.73 -14.64
C GLY A 89 1.69 3.61 -15.73
N LEU A 90 2.51 2.57 -15.66
CA LEU A 90 3.55 2.29 -16.66
C LEU A 90 3.86 0.80 -16.69
N ASN A 91 3.81 0.19 -17.87
CA ASN A 91 3.99 -1.26 -18.07
C ASN A 91 3.06 -2.06 -17.15
N ALA A 92 3.60 -2.90 -16.28
CA ALA A 92 2.83 -3.71 -15.32
C ALA A 92 2.47 -2.95 -14.03
N MET A 93 2.93 -1.72 -13.85
CA MET A 93 2.54 -0.89 -12.69
C MET A 93 1.16 -0.28 -12.96
N PRO A 94 0.14 -0.57 -12.12
CA PRO A 94 -1.19 0.00 -12.29
C PRO A 94 -1.18 1.52 -12.05
N PRO A 95 -2.18 2.26 -12.56
CA PRO A 95 -2.35 3.67 -12.24
C PRO A 95 -2.38 3.90 -10.72
N ARG A 96 -1.75 4.98 -10.28
CA ARG A 96 -1.56 5.36 -8.86
C ARG A 96 -0.91 4.26 -8.00
N GLY A 97 -0.21 3.29 -8.61
CA GLY A 97 0.37 2.15 -7.90
C GLY A 97 -0.66 1.29 -7.16
N GLY A 98 -1.95 1.39 -7.54
CA GLY A 98 -3.07 0.73 -6.85
C GLY A 98 -3.71 1.55 -5.72
N CYS A 99 -3.13 2.69 -5.31
CA CYS A 99 -3.75 3.59 -4.33
C CYS A 99 -4.60 4.66 -5.04
N PHE A 100 -5.80 4.28 -5.49
CA PHE A 100 -6.68 5.17 -6.25
C PHE A 100 -7.17 6.38 -5.41
N GLU A 101 -7.23 6.19 -4.09
CA GLU A 101 -7.74 7.15 -3.12
C GLU A 101 -6.65 8.03 -2.51
N CYS A 102 -5.36 7.71 -2.72
CA CYS A 102 -4.26 8.56 -2.28
C CYS A 102 -4.43 9.95 -2.91
N THR A 103 -4.12 11.01 -2.16
CA THR A 103 -3.85 12.32 -2.77
C THR A 103 -2.51 12.31 -3.52
N ASP A 104 -2.28 13.28 -4.40
CA ASP A 104 -0.99 13.39 -5.11
C ASP A 104 0.19 13.60 -4.15
N LYS A 105 -0.05 14.33 -3.05
CA LYS A 105 0.91 14.47 -1.96
C LYS A 105 1.26 13.11 -1.33
N GLN A 106 0.25 12.30 -1.04
CA GLN A 106 0.41 10.97 -0.47
C GLN A 106 1.20 10.03 -1.39
N LEU A 107 0.87 10.01 -2.68
CA LEU A 107 1.66 9.26 -3.66
C LEU A 107 3.11 9.75 -3.72
N MET A 108 3.33 11.06 -3.71
CA MET A 108 4.68 11.62 -3.72
C MET A 108 5.48 11.20 -2.49
N LEU A 109 4.88 11.17 -1.30
CA LEU A 109 5.52 10.68 -0.08
C LEU A 109 5.92 9.21 -0.21
N ALA A 110 5.07 8.37 -0.79
CA ALA A 110 5.39 6.95 -1.04
C ALA A 110 6.53 6.79 -2.05
N ILE A 111 6.53 7.56 -3.14
CA ILE A 111 7.62 7.58 -4.13
C ILE A 111 8.94 7.96 -3.45
N GLN A 112 8.94 9.04 -2.65
CA GLN A 112 10.13 9.50 -1.93
C GLN A 112 10.68 8.47 -0.95
N TYR A 113 9.78 7.78 -0.22
CA TYR A 113 10.17 6.71 0.69
C TYR A 113 10.94 5.59 -0.03
N MET A 114 10.54 5.27 -1.26
CA MET A 114 11.15 4.22 -2.07
C MET A 114 12.53 4.56 -2.65
N LEU A 115 12.89 5.85 -2.73
CA LEU A 115 14.14 6.26 -3.34
C LEU A 115 15.36 5.80 -2.51
N PRO A 116 16.53 5.64 -3.13
CA PRO A 116 17.78 5.50 -2.38
C PRO A 116 18.03 6.70 -1.47
N GLU A 117 18.63 6.46 -0.29
CA GLU A 117 18.88 7.49 0.73
C GLU A 117 19.56 8.74 0.18
N HIS A 118 20.59 8.57 -0.66
CA HIS A 118 21.34 9.68 -1.25
C HIS A 118 20.53 10.57 -2.22
N SER A 119 19.32 10.13 -2.57
CA SER A 119 18.42 10.81 -3.51
C SER A 119 17.19 11.42 -2.84
N LYS A 120 16.97 11.15 -1.54
CA LYS A 120 15.91 11.76 -0.74
C LYS A 120 16.29 13.23 -0.49
N LYS A 121 15.34 14.14 -0.71
CA LYS A 121 15.49 15.58 -0.46
C LYS A 121 14.53 16.01 0.63
#